data_AF-A0A961ZHP3-F1
#
_entry.id   AF-A0A961ZHP3-F1
#
_cell.length_a   1.000
_cell.length_b   1.000
_cell.length_c   1.000
_cell.angle_alpha   90.00
_cell.angle_beta   90.00
_cell.angle_gamma   90.00
#
_symmetry.space_group_name_H-M   'P 1'
#
loop_
_entity.id
_entity.type
_entity.pdbx_description
1 polymer ?
#
loop_
_entity_poly.entity_id
_entity_poly.type
_entity_poly.pdbx_seq_one_letter_code
_entity_poly.pdbx_strand_id
1 'polypeptide(L)' 'MHVAPLDHVSAARAADSGPFSAAVRRACKRDYSSFCPNYSLYSTELRRCMQAAGKRVSKRCVRALVDAGEVPRSYLKHYK' A
#
# COMPACT_ATOMS: atom_id res chain seq x y z
N MET A 1 22.39 27.35 -36.15
CA MET A 1 21.23 26.72 -36.79
C MET A 1 21.05 25.34 -36.18
N HIS A 2 19.86 25.09 -35.63
CA HIS A 2 19.31 23.81 -35.16
C HIS A 2 19.38 23.45 -33.65
N VAL A 3 18.36 23.98 -32.95
CA VAL A 3 17.42 23.36 -31.99
C VAL A 3 17.89 22.79 -30.64
N ALA A 4 17.22 23.27 -29.58
CA ALA A 4 17.13 22.66 -28.24
C ALA A 4 16.05 21.57 -28.19
N PRO A 5 16.13 20.66 -27.21
CA PRO A 5 14.93 20.19 -26.53
C PRO A 5 14.97 20.56 -25.04
N LEU A 6 14.02 21.41 -24.66
CA LEU A 6 13.39 21.40 -23.34
C LEU A 6 12.59 20.09 -23.21
N ASP A 7 12.27 19.73 -21.96
CA ASP A 7 11.25 18.74 -21.57
C ASP A 7 11.72 17.30 -21.27
N HIS A 8 12.33 17.10 -20.10
CA HIS A 8 11.93 15.98 -19.23
C HIS A 8 11.95 16.44 -17.78
N VAL A 9 10.86 17.08 -17.33
CA VAL A 9 10.58 17.19 -15.90
C VAL A 9 10.20 15.80 -15.39
N SER A 10 11.21 15.00 -15.03
CA SER A 10 11.00 13.78 -14.26
C SER A 10 10.55 14.18 -12.86
N ALA A 11 9.23 14.37 -12.69
CA ALA A 11 8.59 14.30 -11.40
C ALA A 11 8.83 12.89 -10.85
N ALA A 12 9.93 12.74 -10.11
CA ALA A 12 10.14 11.61 -9.23
C ALA A 12 8.98 11.63 -8.23
N ARG A 13 7.91 10.91 -8.58
CA ARG A 13 6.96 10.44 -7.58
C ARG A 13 7.84 9.73 -6.57
N ALA A 14 7.85 10.26 -5.34
CA ALA A 14 8.51 9.62 -4.23
C ALA A 14 8.17 8.13 -4.32
N ALA A 15 9.17 7.31 -4.64
CA ALA A 15 9.06 5.90 -4.43
C ALA A 15 8.79 5.80 -2.94
N ASP A 16 7.55 5.54 -2.56
CA ASP A 16 7.24 5.10 -1.21
C ASP A 16 8.01 3.78 -1.12
N SER A 17 9.25 3.84 -0.61
CA SER A 17 10.16 2.70 -0.55
C SER A 17 9.66 1.61 0.41
N GLY A 18 8.46 1.78 0.95
CA GLY A 18 7.74 0.77 1.69
C GLY A 18 6.81 -0.05 0.78
N PRO A 19 6.35 -1.22 1.24
CA PRO A 19 5.42 -2.09 0.51
C PRO A 19 4.08 -1.44 0.14
N PHE A 20 3.77 -0.30 0.77
CA PHE A 20 2.48 0.35 0.77
C PHE A 20 2.66 1.86 0.93
N SER A 21 1.76 2.64 0.36
CA SER A 21 1.72 4.09 0.56
C SER A 21 1.62 4.48 2.05
N ALA A 22 2.15 5.66 2.41
CA ALA A 22 2.07 6.18 3.78
C ALA A 22 0.64 6.20 4.36
N ALA A 23 -0.37 6.43 3.52
CA ALA A 23 -1.78 6.39 3.90
C ALA A 23 -2.21 4.98 4.34
N VAL A 24 -1.88 3.96 3.53
CA VAL A 24 -2.14 2.56 3.85
C VAL A 24 -1.38 2.14 5.10
N ARG A 25 -0.12 2.54 5.25
CA ARG A 25 0.67 2.22 6.46
C ARG A 25 0.03 2.72 7.74
N ARG A 26 -0.50 3.95 7.74
CA ARG A 26 -1.25 4.51 8.87
C ARG A 26 -2.63 3.87 9.08
N ALA A 27 -3.32 3.53 7.99
CA ALA A 27 -4.63 2.91 8.05
C ALA A 27 -4.58 1.50 8.66
N CYS A 28 -3.59 0.73 8.22
CA CYS A 28 -3.41 -0.68 8.56
C CYS A 28 -2.48 -0.92 9.76
N LYS A 29 -1.91 0.11 10.38
CA LYS A 29 -0.95 -0.02 11.51
C LYS A 29 -1.41 -1.00 12.58
N ARG A 30 -2.69 -0.91 12.98
CA ARG A 30 -3.27 -1.78 14.02
C ARG A 30 -3.41 -3.22 13.55
N ASP A 31 -3.85 -3.42 12.32
CA ASP A 31 -3.96 -4.74 11.69
C ASP A 31 -2.59 -5.40 11.53
N TYR A 32 -1.57 -4.64 11.12
CA TYR A 32 -0.19 -5.13 11.06
C TYR A 32 0.30 -5.63 12.40
N SER A 33 0.11 -4.87 13.48
CA SER A 33 0.51 -5.31 14.82
C SER A 33 -0.28 -6.54 15.32
N SER A 34 -1.49 -6.78 14.80
CA SER A 34 -2.30 -7.94 15.20
C SER A 34 -2.04 -9.19 14.36
N PHE A 35 -1.86 -9.06 13.05
CA PHE A 35 -1.67 -10.21 12.13
C PHE A 35 -0.21 -10.48 11.80
N CYS A 36 0.61 -9.44 11.76
CA CYS A 36 1.98 -9.45 11.27
C CYS A 36 2.96 -8.75 12.24
N PRO A 37 2.92 -9.01 13.57
CA PRO A 37 3.73 -8.28 14.56
C PRO A 37 5.23 -8.43 14.36
N ASN A 38 5.67 -9.51 13.71
CA ASN A 38 7.08 -9.81 13.44
C ASN A 38 7.65 -9.05 12.23
N TYR A 39 6.81 -8.38 11.44
CA TYR A 39 7.22 -7.70 10.21
C TYR A 39 7.22 -6.19 10.38
N SER A 40 8.28 -5.54 9.87
CA SER A 40 8.42 -4.09 9.94
C SER A 40 7.48 -3.39 8.95
N LEU A 41 7.00 -2.18 9.31
CA LEU A 41 6.03 -1.40 8.50
C LEU A 41 6.51 -1.05 7.08
N TYR A 42 7.82 -1.13 6.86
CA TYR A 42 8.49 -0.82 5.60
C TYR A 42 9.01 -2.08 4.88
N SER A 43 8.82 -3.27 5.43
CA SER A 43 9.32 -4.52 4.82
C SER A 43 8.36 -5.02 3.74
N THR A 44 8.89 -5.45 2.61
CA THR A 44 8.14 -6.17 1.55
C THR A 44 7.49 -7.46 2.06
N GLU A 45 8.00 -8.05 3.14
CA GLU A 45 7.40 -9.23 3.77
C GLU A 45 6.07 -8.92 4.44
N LEU A 46 5.90 -7.71 4.98
CA LEU A 46 4.62 -7.26 5.53
C LEU A 46 3.53 -7.30 4.47
N ARG A 47 3.87 -6.94 3.22
CA ARG A 47 2.93 -7.01 2.09
C ARG A 47 2.41 -8.43 1.91
N ARG A 48 3.33 -9.40 1.90
CA ARG A 48 2.98 -10.82 1.75
C ARG A 48 2.14 -11.32 2.92
N CYS A 49 2.55 -10.99 4.16
CA CYS A 49 1.80 -11.36 5.35
C CYS A 49 0.37 -10.79 5.33
N MET A 50 0.19 -9.56 4.87
CA MET A 50 -1.13 -8.93 4.81
C MET A 50 -1.98 -9.40 3.64
N GLN A 51 -1.36 -9.72 2.50
CA GLN A 51 -2.05 -10.43 1.42
C GLN A 51 -2.54 -11.80 1.89
N ALA A 52 -1.74 -12.52 2.69
CA ALA A 52 -2.13 -13.79 3.30
C ALA A 52 -3.20 -13.63 4.40
N ALA A 53 -3.12 -12.56 5.21
CA ALA A 53 -4.13 -12.25 6.21
C ALA A 53 -5.47 -11.89 5.55
N GLY A 54 -5.44 -11.22 4.39
CA GLY A 54 -6.56 -11.01 3.48
C GLY A 54 -7.84 -10.59 4.20
N LYS A 55 -8.80 -11.51 4.30
CA LYS A 55 -10.14 -11.31 4.88
C LYS A 55 -10.17 -11.10 6.40
N ARG A 56 -9.02 -11.19 7.09
CA ARG A 56 -8.93 -11.04 8.55
C ARG A 56 -8.64 -9.60 8.98
N VAL A 57 -8.14 -8.75 8.09
CA VAL A 57 -7.75 -7.36 8.40
C VAL A 57 -8.98 -6.46 8.57
N SER A 58 -8.86 -5.27 9.15
CA SER A 58 -10.02 -4.39 9.35
C SER A 58 -10.57 -3.80 8.04
N LYS A 59 -11.88 -3.48 8.01
CA LYS A 59 -12.54 -2.78 6.89
C LYS A 59 -11.87 -1.44 6.55
N ARG A 60 -11.23 -0.78 7.52
CA ARG A 60 -10.47 0.46 7.31
C ARG A 60 -9.19 0.19 6.52
N CYS A 61 -8.45 -0.85 6.89
CA CYS A 61 -7.24 -1.24 6.18
C CYS A 61 -7.55 -1.69 4.75
N VAL A 62 -8.57 -2.53 4.55
CA VAL A 62 -8.97 -2.97 3.20
C VAL A 62 -9.36 -1.80 2.31
N ARG A 63 -10.09 -0.80 2.84
CA ARG A 63 -10.42 0.41 2.05
C ARG A 63 -9.17 1.14 1.60
N ALA A 64 -8.21 1.36 2.49
CA ALA A 64 -6.96 2.00 2.12
C ALA A 64 -6.18 1.20 1.05
N LEU A 65 -6.16 -0.13 1.15
CA LEU A 65 -5.52 -1.00 0.14
C LEU A 65 -6.22 -0.91 -1.22
N VAL A 66 -7.56 -0.85 -1.24
CA VAL A 66 -8.35 -0.66 -2.45
C VAL A 66 -8.10 0.72 -3.07
N ASP A 67 -8.10 1.77 -2.24
CA ASP A 67 -7.87 3.14 -2.69
C ASP A 67 -6.44 3.33 -3.23
N ALA A 68 -5.48 2.58 -2.69
CA ALA A 68 -4.10 2.54 -3.17
C ALA A 68 -3.91 1.63 -4.40
N GLY A 69 -4.92 0.86 -4.81
CA GLY A 69 -4.81 -0.08 -5.94
C GLY A 69 -4.06 -1.39 -5.63
N GLU A 70 -3.80 -1.68 -4.34
CA GLU A 70 -3.06 -2.88 -3.89
C GLU A 70 -3.93 -4.14 -3.90
N VAL A 71 -5.25 -3.99 -3.72
CA VAL A 71 -6.23 -5.10 -3.75
C VAL A 71 -7.51 -4.70 -4.48
N PRO A 72 -8.23 -5.66 -5.11
CA PRO A 72 -9.48 -5.36 -5.79
C PRO A 72 -10.62 -5.03 -4.82
N ARG A 73 -11.58 -4.22 -5.29
CA ARG A 73 -12.80 -3.84 -4.56
C ARG A 73 -13.62 -5.02 -4.03
N SER A 74 -13.46 -6.23 -4.59
CA SER A 74 -14.10 -7.45 -4.11
C SER A 74 -13.78 -7.75 -2.64
N TYR A 75 -12.62 -7.34 -2.12
CA TYR A 75 -12.26 -7.55 -0.72
C TYR A 75 -13.22 -6.85 0.24
N LEU A 76 -13.77 -5.69 -0.13
CA LEU A 76 -14.73 -4.95 0.69
C LEU A 76 -16.07 -5.68 0.85
N LYS A 77 -16.45 -6.54 -0.11
CA LYS A 77 -17.71 -7.29 -0.05
C LYS A 77 -17.75 -8.29 1.10
N HIS A 78 -16.59 -8.72 1.57
CA HIS A 78 -16.47 -9.63 2.72
C HIS A 78 -16.55 -8.91 4.07
N TYR A 79 -16.54 -7.58 4.08
CA TYR A 79 -16.69 -6.75 5.27
C TYR A 79 -18.05 -6.05 5.25
N LYS A 80 -19.10 -6.79 5.66
CA LYS A 80 -20.40 -6.20 5.96
C LYS A 80 -20.26 -5.33 7.21
#